data_AF-A0A915EK26-F1
#
_entry.id   AF-A0A915EK26-F1
#
_cell.length_a   1.000
_cell.length_b   1.000
_cell.length_c   1.000
_cell.angle_alpha   90.00
_cell.angle_beta   90.00
_cell.angle_gamma   90.00
#
_symmetry.space_group_name_H-M   'P 1'
#
loop_
_entity.id
_entity.type
_entity.pdbx_description
1 polymer ?
#
loop_
_entity_poly.entity_id
_entity_poly.type
_entity_poly.pdbx_seq_one_letter_code
_entity_poly.pdbx_strand_id
1 'polypeptide(L)'
;MIGFHSVVYVFAVRSVRDTQCGFKLFSRAAAAKLFPRIHIERWAFDVELLYLAEALKFSISEVSVRWTEIDGSKITPFFSWLQMGRDIVLIWFRYLLKVWKVNEVVE
;
A
#
# COMPACT_ATOMS: atom_id res chain seq x y z
N MET A 1 -13.70 2.16 10.02
CA MET A 1 -13.87 0.79 9.48
C MET A 1 -12.82 -0.11 10.11
N ILE A 2 -13.17 -0.89 11.13
CA ILE A 2 -12.20 -1.71 11.91
C ILE A 2 -11.72 -2.94 11.10
N GLY A 3 -12.57 -3.50 10.24
CA GLY A 3 -12.27 -4.75 9.52
C GLY A 3 -11.12 -4.66 8.50
N PHE A 4 -10.98 -3.54 7.79
CA PHE A 4 -9.97 -3.41 6.73
C PHE A 4 -8.56 -3.16 7.28
N HIS A 5 -8.48 -2.38 8.36
CA HIS A 5 -7.25 -2.15 9.09
C HIS A 5 -6.64 -3.46 9.59
N SER A 6 -7.46 -4.40 10.08
CA SER A 6 -7.00 -5.72 10.51
C SER A 6 -6.39 -6.56 9.38
N VAL A 7 -6.95 -6.49 8.17
CA VAL A 7 -6.42 -7.22 6.99
C VAL A 7 -5.07 -6.66 6.60
N VAL A 8 -4.93 -5.34 6.48
CA VAL A 8 -3.64 -4.73 6.13
C VAL A 8 -2.58 -4.98 7.21
N TYR A 9 -2.96 -4.87 8.49
CA TYR A 9 -2.07 -5.10 9.62
C TYR A 9 -1.56 -6.55 9.70
N VAL A 10 -2.39 -7.53 9.33
CA VAL A 10 -1.98 -8.94 9.34
C VAL A 10 -1.15 -9.30 8.11
N PHE A 11 -1.48 -8.75 6.94
CA PHE A 11 -1.01 -9.25 5.65
C PHE A 11 -0.03 -8.33 4.90
N ALA A 12 0.20 -7.09 5.33
CA ALA A 12 1.09 -6.20 4.59
C ALA A 12 2.09 -5.47 5.48
N VAL A 13 1.65 -4.50 6.29
CA VAL A 13 2.55 -3.53 6.93
C VAL A 13 2.13 -3.35 8.38
N ARG A 14 3.11 -3.41 9.30
CA ARG A 14 2.85 -3.34 10.75
C ARG A 14 3.42 -2.08 11.41
N SER A 15 4.37 -1.40 10.76
CA SER A 15 4.99 -0.18 11.31
C SER A 15 4.18 1.09 11.11
N VAL A 16 3.18 1.08 10.22
CA VAL A 16 2.36 2.25 9.86
C VAL A 16 0.94 2.03 10.34
N ARG A 17 0.37 3.01 11.04
CA ARG A 17 -1.00 2.97 11.55
C ARG A 17 -2.01 3.31 10.46
N ASP A 18 -1.76 4.35 9.69
CA ASP A 18 -2.61 4.72 8.56
C ASP A 18 -1.96 4.30 7.24
N THR A 19 -2.13 3.03 6.89
CA THR A 19 -1.57 2.45 5.67
C THR A 19 -2.26 2.94 4.40
N GLN A 20 -3.51 3.42 4.53
CA GLN A 20 -4.44 3.71 3.43
C GLN A 20 -4.57 5.20 3.12
N CYS A 21 -3.82 6.04 3.82
CA CYS A 21 -3.72 7.45 3.47
C CYS A 21 -3.06 7.59 2.10
N GLY A 22 -3.76 8.18 1.13
CA GLY A 22 -3.22 8.43 -0.21
C GLY A 22 -2.15 9.53 -0.24
N PHE A 23 -1.98 10.29 0.84
CA PHE A 23 -0.98 11.35 0.94
C PHE A 23 0.34 10.81 1.49
N LYS A 24 1.31 10.59 0.60
CA LYS A 24 2.64 10.07 0.96
C LYS A 24 3.75 10.89 0.29
N LEU A 25 4.82 11.16 1.04
CA LEU A 25 6.01 11.89 0.56
C LEU A 25 7.19 10.93 0.43
N PHE A 26 7.97 11.09 -0.65
CA PHE A 26 9.10 10.22 -0.95
C PHE A 26 10.35 11.04 -1.24
N SER A 27 11.51 10.55 -0.78
CA SER A 27 12.77 11.02 -1.33
C SER A 27 12.91 10.54 -2.78
N ARG A 28 13.68 11.27 -3.59
CA ARG A 28 13.96 10.87 -4.98
C ARG A 28 14.52 9.44 -5.06
N ALA A 29 15.42 9.09 -4.15
CA ALA A 29 16.03 7.76 -4.10
C ALA A 29 15.04 6.65 -3.71
N ALA A 30 14.13 6.93 -2.76
CA ALA A 30 13.07 5.99 -2.40
C ALA A 30 12.10 5.79 -3.57
N ALA A 31 11.65 6.87 -4.20
CA ALA A 31 10.73 6.80 -5.33
C ALA A 31 11.32 6.00 -6.51
N ALA A 32 12.57 6.30 -6.90
CA ALA A 32 13.25 5.61 -7.99
C ALA A 32 13.49 4.11 -7.72
N LYS A 33 13.53 3.70 -6.46
CA LYS A 33 13.67 2.28 -6.09
C LYS A 33 12.33 1.58 -5.91
N LEU A 34 11.33 2.23 -5.33
CA LEU A 34 10.07 1.57 -4.96
C LEU A 34 9.09 1.47 -6.13
N PHE A 35 8.86 2.57 -6.86
CA PHE A 35 7.82 2.60 -7.90
C PHE A 35 8.04 1.62 -9.04
N PRO A 36 9.27 1.37 -9.54
CA PRO A 36 9.47 0.36 -10.59
C PRO A 36 9.24 -1.08 -10.13
N ARG A 37 8.94 -1.32 -8.84
CA ARG A 37 8.79 -2.66 -8.24
C ARG A 37 7.36 -2.97 -7.81
N ILE A 38 6.46 -1.99 -7.95
CA ILE A 38 5.04 -2.19 -7.63
C ILE A 38 4.38 -2.95 -8.78
N HIS A 39 3.53 -3.91 -8.44
CA HIS A 39 2.74 -4.67 -9.40
C HIS A 39 1.28 -4.21 -9.43
N ILE A 40 0.83 -3.57 -8.35
CA ILE A 40 -0.52 -3.05 -8.20
C ILE A 40 -0.56 -1.58 -8.59
N GLU A 41 -1.32 -1.26 -9.63
CA GLU A 41 -1.53 0.12 -10.11
C GLU A 41 -2.86 0.74 -9.63
N ARG A 42 -3.61 0.01 -8.81
CA ARG A 42 -4.97 0.38 -8.36
C ARG A 42 -4.99 0.73 -6.87
N TRP A 43 -6.16 0.72 -6.26
CA TRP A 43 -6.42 1.17 -4.88
C TRP A 43 -5.49 0.61 -3.79
N ALA A 44 -4.87 -0.56 -3.97
CA ALA A 44 -3.97 -1.17 -2.99
C ALA A 44 -2.48 -0.95 -3.28
N PHE A 45 -2.12 -0.06 -4.23
CA PHE A 45 -0.72 0.23 -4.57
C PHE A 45 0.06 0.73 -3.36
N ASP A 46 -0.59 1.51 -2.52
CA ASP A 46 -0.04 2.19 -1.37
C ASP A 46 0.31 1.22 -0.24
N VAL A 47 -0.40 0.10 -0.16
CA VAL A 47 -0.13 -1.04 0.72
C VAL A 47 1.08 -1.84 0.22
N GLU A 48 1.14 -2.18 -1.07
CA GLU A 48 2.31 -2.86 -1.66
C GLU A 48 3.57 -2.00 -1.54
N LEU A 49 3.45 -0.71 -1.79
CA LEU A 49 4.56 0.25 -1.68
C LEU A 49 5.15 0.28 -0.26
N LEU A 50 4.30 0.27 0.77
CA LEU A 50 4.74 0.22 2.15
C LEU A 50 5.38 -1.14 2.49
N TYR A 51 4.84 -2.25 1.98
CA TYR A 51 5.43 -3.58 2.14
C TYR A 51 6.85 -3.63 1.55
N LEU A 52 7.03 -3.13 0.32
CA LEU A 52 8.33 -3.03 -0.34
C LEU A 52 9.29 -2.11 0.43
N ALA A 53 8.80 -0.99 0.96
CA ALA A 53 9.60 -0.07 1.75
C ALA A 53 10.14 -0.74 3.02
N GLU A 54 9.31 -1.49 3.77
CA GLU A 54 9.76 -2.27 4.93
C GLU A 54 10.73 -3.38 4.51
N ALA A 55 10.42 -4.13 3.45
CA ALA A 55 11.24 -5.24 2.98
C ALA A 55 12.64 -4.79 2.50
N LEU A 56 12.73 -3.61 1.88
CA LEU A 56 13.97 -2.97 1.46
C LEU A 56 14.62 -2.12 2.56
N LYS A 57 14.07 -2.12 3.79
CA LYS A 57 14.58 -1.42 4.98
C LYS A 57 14.67 0.10 4.81
N PHE A 58 13.73 0.70 4.10
CA PHE A 58 13.57 2.16 4.10
C PHE A 58 13.06 2.66 5.45
N SER A 59 13.49 3.86 5.84
CA SER A 59 12.92 4.56 6.99
C SER A 59 11.55 5.12 6.61
N ILE A 60 10.55 4.84 7.44
CA ILE A 60 9.17 5.31 7.30
C ILE A 60 8.82 6.10 8.56
N SER A 61 8.11 7.21 8.41
CA SER A 61 7.66 8.04 9.53
C SER A 61 6.28 8.61 9.25
N GLU A 62 5.38 8.48 10.21
CA GLU A 62 4.04 9.06 10.14
C GLU A 62 4.08 10.50 10.67
N VAL A 63 3.58 11.45 9.89
CA VAL A 63 3.51 12.86 10.26
C VAL A 63 2.04 13.29 10.21
N SER A 64 1.55 13.84 11.31
CA SER A 64 0.17 14.32 11.38
C SER A 64 -0.02 15.55 10.50
N VAL A 65 -1.02 15.51 9.62
CA VAL A 65 -1.43 16.64 8.78
C VAL A 65 -2.88 16.98 9.08
N ARG A 66 -3.22 18.27 8.98
CA ARG A 66 -4.64 18.68 8.94
C ARG A 66 -5.16 18.46 7.54
N TRP A 67 -6.09 17.52 7.40
CA TRP A 67 -6.76 17.23 6.14
C TRP A 67 -8.19 17.76 6.19
N THR A 68 -8.63 18.38 5.09
CA THR A 68 -10.02 18.82 4.92
C THR A 68 -10.58 18.05 3.74
N GLU A 69 -11.52 17.15 4.03
CA GLU A 69 -12.30 16.44 3.01
C GLU A 69 -13.13 17.46 2.22
N ILE A 70 -13.12 17.32 0.90
CA ILE A 70 -13.97 18.09 0.00
C ILE A 70 -14.98 17.12 -0.59
N ASP A 71 -16.26 17.46 -0.48
CA ASP A 71 -17.34 16.61 -0.99
C ASP A 71 -17.25 16.43 -2.52
N GLY A 72 -17.67 15.25 -3.00
CA GLY A 72 -17.64 14.91 -4.44
C GLY A 72 -16.89 13.61 -4.78
N SER A 73 -16.64 12.75 -3.80
CA SER A 73 -16.00 11.45 -4.05
C SER A 73 -16.79 10.60 -5.06
N LYS A 74 -16.10 10.09 -6.09
CA LYS A 74 -16.66 9.25 -7.16
C LYS A 74 -16.56 7.75 -6.86
N ILE A 75 -16.31 7.37 -5.61
CA ILE A 75 -16.07 5.97 -5.22
C ILE A 75 -17.40 5.22 -5.11
N THR A 76 -17.52 4.05 -5.75
CA THR A 76 -18.62 3.12 -5.57
C THR A 76 -18.35 2.23 -4.35
N PRO A 77 -19.00 2.46 -3.19
CA PRO A 77 -18.46 2.01 -1.89
C PRO A 77 -18.30 0.50 -1.73
N PHE A 78 -19.19 -0.29 -2.31
CA PHE A 78 -19.23 -1.74 -2.07
C PHE A 78 -18.24 -2.53 -2.95
N PHE A 79 -18.27 -2.30 -4.27
CA PHE A 79 -17.43 -3.05 -5.21
C PHE A 79 -15.95 -2.66 -5.07
N SER A 80 -15.65 -1.38 -4.83
CA SER A 80 -14.28 -0.93 -4.61
C SER A 80 -13.66 -1.56 -3.35
N TRP A 81 -14.44 -1.71 -2.28
CA TRP A 81 -13.97 -2.34 -1.05
C TRP A 81 -13.64 -3.83 -1.22
N LEU A 82 -14.51 -4.58 -1.90
CA LEU A 82 -14.30 -6.01 -2.19
C LEU A 82 -13.08 -6.24 -3.08
N GLN A 83 -12.92 -5.41 -4.10
CA GLN A 83 -11.76 -5.46 -5.00
C GLN A 83 -10.46 -5.19 -4.23
N MET A 84 -10.43 -4.15 -3.39
CA MET A 84 -9.25 -3.79 -2.62
C MET A 84 -8.85 -4.89 -1.61
N GLY A 85 -9.83 -5.51 -0.94
CA GLY A 85 -9.56 -6.63 -0.02
C GLY A 85 -8.95 -7.84 -0.71
N ARG A 86 -9.46 -8.20 -1.90
CA ARG A 86 -8.88 -9.27 -2.73
C ARG A 86 -7.44 -8.93 -3.13
N ASP A 87 -7.20 -7.70 -3.56
CA ASP A 87 -5.88 -7.28 -4.03
C ASP A 87 -4.83 -7.36 -2.90
N ILE A 88 -5.18 -7.01 -1.66
CA ILE A 88 -4.27 -7.18 -0.49
C ILE A 88 -3.93 -8.65 -0.24
N VAL A 89 -4.91 -9.55 -0.27
CA VAL A 89 -4.67 -10.99 -0.09
C VAL A 89 -3.76 -11.53 -1.19
N LEU A 90 -3.96 -11.06 -2.43
CA LEU A 90 -3.10 -11.42 -3.56
C LEU A 90 -1.68 -10.90 -3.41
N ILE A 91 -1.48 -9.65 -2.94
CA ILE A 91 -0.15 -9.11 -2.64
C ILE A 91 0.58 -10.04 -1.67
N TRP A 92 -0.05 -10.33 -0.52
CA TRP A 92 0.56 -11.19 0.49
C TRP A 92 0.89 -12.58 -0.05
N PHE A 93 -0.06 -13.22 -0.73
CA PHE A 93 0.13 -14.56 -1.26
C PHE A 93 1.22 -14.63 -2.33
N ARG A 94 1.31 -13.63 -3.21
CA ARG A 94 2.31 -13.60 -4.30
C ARG A 94 3.73 -13.37 -3.80
N TYR A 95 3.93 -12.52 -2.79
CA TYR A 95 5.23 -12.38 -2.14
C TYR A 95 5.56 -13.60 -1.26
N LEU A 96 4.58 -14.18 -0.57
CA LEU A 96 4.76 -15.40 0.22
C LEU A 96 5.21 -16.58 -0.65
N LEU A 97 4.55 -16.80 -1.78
CA LEU A 97 4.90 -17.84 -2.75
C LEU A 97 6.14 -17.49 -3.59
N LYS A 98 6.75 -16.31 -3.38
CA LYS A 98 7.90 -15.80 -4.15
C LYS A 98 7.66 -15.72 -5.66
N VAL A 99 6.39 -15.62 -6.06
CA VAL A 99 6.01 -15.30 -7.44
C VAL A 99 6.47 -13.89 -7.77
N TRP A 100 6.33 -12.98 -6.80
CA TRP A 100 6.91 -11.64 -6.85
C TRP A 100 8.15 -11.58 -5.97
N LYS A 101 9.19 -10.94 -6.48
CA LYS A 101 10.43 -10.73 -5.73
C LYS A 101 10.59 -9.26 -5.40
N VAL A 102 10.98 -8.98 -4.16
CA VAL A 102 11.19 -7.61 -3.66
C VAL A 102 12.23 -6.83 -4.48
N ASN A 103 13.20 -7.51 -5.08
CA ASN A 103 14.28 -6.87 -5.85
C ASN A 103 14.00 -6.74 -7.36
N GLU A 104 12.94 -7.39 -7.84
CA GLU A 104 12.57 -7.45 -9.25
C GLU A 104 11.88 -6.17 -9.68
N VAL A 105 12.28 -5.67 -10.84
CA VAL A 105 11.67 -4.50 -11.49
C VAL A 105 10.59 -5.04 -12.43
N VAL A 106 9.40 -4.47 -12.32
CA VAL A 106 8.26 -4.77 -13.19
C VAL A 106 8.45 -3.94 -14.47
N GLU A 107 8.43 -4.60 -15.62
CA GLU A 107 8.48 -3.96 -16.95
C GLU A 107 7.15 -3.32 -17.33
#